data_AF-A0A9C8DGP8-F1
#
_entry.id   AF-A0A9C8DGP8-F1
#
_cell.length_a   1.000
_cell.length_b   1.000
_cell.length_c   1.000
_cell.angle_alpha   90.00
_cell.angle_beta   90.00
_cell.angle_gamma   90.00
#
_symmetry.space_group_name_H-M   'P 1'
#
loop_
_entity.id
_entity.type
_entity.pdbx_description
1 polymer ?
#
loop_
_entity_poly.entity_id
_entity_poly.type
_entity_poly.pdbx_seq_one_letter_code
_entity_poly.pdbx_strand_id
1 'polypeptide(L)'
;MKRRTFLKAVCAVPGGIAQVVLAPSAAARATQSKLPSVLLDAPLETDVFPRIGDASVAAYTRRTRAMVLDHVHVLRPVRVGEARFFGARRIENLLFSTIDYAAYAGSANFTIRPGLDDPRGGSDASEITSNISDAALYVLCPAISGHRYVNAISLRSRGGPTVVRMLEPDASDWRTLSIGRSWQRFSLGPRPVGKNAAIGIRLARVRDSVDIAFPQIEDVTGYDEDEQVPAEYVSVGVLSPPYHGAFVDGVKYFRTRNGNRVDPKTGVVHEADGEAIPPAALGGIVLEGARRNLCRNYNLNPVDLRALTTTGGKLDLVDDREALFPAADLNPYVITPYPELRAVASGMVFRFVNNTRAEQRVSIAGATKTGAHSAFIYARSTDPRATVRLGSARAAITTSGTYDNDGKVYRKFAVEGVDTTAGMCIELAVPRGATVYFIGNQLEAGPF
;
A
#
# COMPACT_ATOMS: atom_id res chain seq x y z
N MET A 1 23.76 31.57 4.04
CA MET A 1 22.79 30.45 3.91
C MET A 1 23.54 29.17 3.59
N LYS A 2 23.68 28.25 4.55
CA LYS A 2 24.44 27.00 4.36
C LYS A 2 23.56 25.96 3.64
N ARG A 3 23.99 25.54 2.45
CA ARG A 3 23.42 24.45 1.66
C ARG A 3 23.41 23.17 2.51
N ARG A 4 22.24 22.56 2.72
CA ARG A 4 22.11 21.21 3.27
C ARG A 4 22.12 20.23 2.09
N THR A 5 23.18 19.44 1.99
CA THR A 5 23.29 18.34 1.04
C THR A 5 22.49 17.16 1.60
N PHE A 6 21.40 16.78 0.94
CA PHE A 6 20.72 15.52 1.20
C PHE A 6 21.31 14.46 0.27
N LEU A 7 21.77 13.33 0.82
CA LEU A 7 22.32 12.21 0.03
C LEU A 7 21.21 11.19 -0.23
N LYS A 8 20.97 10.93 -1.53
CA LYS A 8 20.03 9.94 -2.07
C LYS A 8 20.56 8.51 -1.94
N ALA A 9 19.63 7.56 -1.77
CA ALA A 9 19.85 6.16 -2.12
C ALA A 9 18.96 5.79 -3.32
N VAL A 10 19.57 5.23 -4.36
CA VAL A 10 18.92 4.47 -5.44
C VAL A 10 19.55 3.09 -5.40
N CYS A 11 18.75 2.03 -5.38
CA CYS A 11 19.25 0.65 -5.39
C CYS A 11 18.63 -0.12 -6.56
N ALA A 12 19.47 -0.88 -7.26
CA ALA A 12 19.09 -2.10 -7.94
C ALA A 12 20.30 -3.06 -7.94
N VAL A 13 20.18 -4.22 -7.28
CA VAL A 13 20.95 -5.42 -7.66
C VAL A 13 20.15 -6.69 -7.35
N PRO A 14 20.11 -7.69 -8.24
CA PRO A 14 19.55 -9.02 -7.96
C PRO A 14 20.58 -9.92 -7.25
N GLY A 15 20.15 -10.68 -6.24
CA GLY A 15 20.84 -11.93 -5.84
C GLY A 15 21.72 -11.93 -4.58
N GLY A 16 21.58 -11.01 -3.62
CA GLY A 16 22.27 -11.14 -2.34
C GLY A 16 22.12 -9.94 -1.40
N ILE A 17 22.27 -10.17 -0.09
CA ILE A 17 22.17 -9.17 0.98
C ILE A 17 23.37 -8.21 0.87
N ALA A 18 23.14 -6.98 0.44
CA ALA A 18 24.14 -5.92 0.52
C ALA A 18 23.99 -5.15 1.84
N GLN A 19 25.01 -5.18 2.70
CA GLN A 19 25.13 -4.26 3.83
C GLN A 19 25.27 -2.83 3.30
N VAL A 20 24.33 -1.95 3.66
CA VAL A 20 24.44 -0.52 3.38
C VAL A 20 25.33 0.13 4.44
N VAL A 21 26.62 0.27 4.16
CA VAL A 21 27.50 1.15 4.95
C VAL A 21 27.51 2.53 4.29
N LEU A 22 26.84 3.49 4.92
CA LEU A 22 26.93 4.90 4.53
C LEU A 22 28.35 5.41 4.85
N ALA A 23 29.25 5.41 3.87
CA ALA A 23 30.54 6.09 4.00
C ALA A 23 30.37 7.57 3.60
N PRO A 24 30.52 8.53 4.52
CA PRO A 24 30.39 9.93 4.17
C PRO A 24 31.67 10.42 3.45
N SER A 25 31.55 11.46 2.63
CA SER A 25 32.69 12.04 1.88
C SER A 25 33.86 12.41 2.80
N ALA A 26 35.08 12.49 2.27
CA ALA A 26 36.30 12.78 3.05
C ALA A 26 36.19 14.06 3.92
N ALA A 27 35.35 15.02 3.56
CA ALA A 27 35.09 16.23 4.34
C ALA A 27 34.24 16.02 5.61
N ALA A 28 33.46 14.94 5.67
CA ALA A 28 32.60 14.60 6.82
C ALA A 28 33.33 13.77 7.90
N ARG A 29 34.50 13.20 7.59
CA ARG A 29 35.36 12.48 8.55
C ARG A 29 35.90 13.37 9.67
N ALA A 30 36.02 14.68 9.44
CA ALA A 30 36.62 15.61 10.41
C ALA A 30 35.70 16.01 11.58
N THR A 31 34.39 15.71 11.49
CA THR A 31 33.39 16.05 12.53
C THR A 31 32.76 14.82 13.20
N GLN A 32 33.32 13.64 12.96
CA GLN A 32 32.75 12.33 13.28
C GLN A 32 33.05 11.87 14.72
N SER A 33 32.91 12.74 15.74
CA SER A 33 33.01 12.30 17.14
C SER A 33 31.67 12.27 17.90
N LYS A 34 30.55 12.73 17.31
CA LYS A 34 29.28 12.89 18.05
C LYS A 34 27.98 12.76 17.23
N LEU A 35 27.93 11.89 16.20
CA LEU A 35 26.64 11.51 15.62
C LEU A 35 26.36 10.05 15.96
N PRO A 36 25.34 9.73 16.78
CA PRO A 36 24.88 8.35 16.90
C PRO A 36 24.37 7.94 15.51
N SER A 37 25.06 7.01 14.88
CA SER A 37 24.56 6.33 13.69
C SER A 37 23.32 5.55 14.10
N VAL A 38 22.14 6.08 13.76
CA VAL A 38 20.89 5.30 13.81
C VAL A 38 21.01 4.24 12.70
N LEU A 39 21.42 3.04 13.08
CA LEU A 39 21.39 1.87 12.19
C LEU A 39 19.96 1.32 12.21
N LEU A 40 19.23 1.48 11.10
CA LEU A 40 18.03 0.69 10.82
C LEU A 40 18.49 -0.73 10.48
N ASP A 41 18.76 -1.53 11.51
CA ASP A 41 19.26 -2.90 11.37
C ASP A 41 18.12 -3.90 11.62
N ALA A 42 17.22 -3.99 10.63
CA ALA A 42 16.19 -5.00 10.54
C ALA A 42 16.06 -5.43 9.08
N PRO A 43 15.65 -6.67 8.77
CA PRO A 43 15.38 -7.07 7.40
C PRO A 43 14.19 -6.29 6.79
N LEU A 44 13.48 -5.48 7.60
CA LEU A 44 12.33 -4.65 7.21
C LEU A 44 11.28 -5.48 6.47
N GLU A 45 11.02 -6.69 6.96
CA GLU A 45 10.07 -7.64 6.39
C GLU A 45 8.66 -7.49 6.97
N THR A 46 8.55 -6.99 8.21
CA THR A 46 7.28 -6.92 8.94
C THR A 46 7.10 -5.66 9.79
N ASP A 47 8.17 -4.92 10.09
CA ASP A 47 8.12 -3.78 10.99
C ASP A 47 9.26 -2.80 10.75
N VAL A 48 9.09 -1.59 11.31
CA VAL A 48 10.09 -0.52 11.30
C VAL A 48 10.43 -0.11 12.75
N PHE A 49 10.92 -1.04 13.56
CA PHE A 49 11.49 -0.70 14.87
C PHE A 49 12.98 -0.35 14.76
N PRO A 50 13.43 0.78 15.33
CA PRO A 50 14.86 1.07 15.44
C PRO A 50 15.51 0.11 16.44
N ARG A 51 16.56 -0.60 16.01
CA ARG A 51 17.27 -1.58 16.85
C ARG A 51 18.43 -0.98 17.66
N ILE A 52 18.95 0.18 17.23
CA ILE A 52 20.12 0.85 17.86
C ILE A 52 19.90 2.37 17.90
N GLY A 53 20.05 2.96 19.10
CA GLY A 53 20.05 4.41 19.35
C GLY A 53 18.82 4.91 20.12
N ASP A 54 19.05 5.64 21.23
CA ASP A 54 18.00 6.12 22.16
C ASP A 54 17.16 7.31 21.67
N ALA A 55 17.36 7.80 20.44
CA ALA A 55 16.76 9.07 20.03
C ALA A 55 16.51 9.18 18.53
N SER A 56 15.37 8.63 18.09
CA SER A 56 14.42 9.25 17.15
C SER A 56 13.49 8.14 16.66
N VAL A 57 12.19 8.27 16.93
CA VAL A 57 11.16 7.43 16.29
C VAL A 57 11.40 7.52 14.79
N ALA A 58 11.67 6.40 14.13
CA ALA A 58 11.73 6.37 12.67
C ALA A 58 10.43 7.03 12.15
N ALA A 59 10.50 7.88 11.13
CA ALA A 59 9.31 8.56 10.64
C ALA A 59 8.94 8.02 9.27
N TYR A 60 7.74 7.48 9.15
CA TYR A 60 7.13 7.18 7.86
C TYR A 60 5.91 8.07 7.67
N THR A 61 5.86 8.78 6.54
CA THR A 61 4.71 9.62 6.22
C THR A 61 4.33 9.45 4.76
N ARG A 62 3.05 9.19 4.53
CA ARG A 62 2.42 9.19 3.21
C ARG A 62 1.11 9.95 3.29
N ARG A 63 0.82 10.83 2.33
CA ARG A 63 -0.39 11.67 2.35
C ARG A 63 -1.62 11.04 1.73
N THR A 64 -1.46 10.01 0.90
CA THR A 64 -2.55 9.35 0.18
C THR A 64 -2.74 7.91 0.67
N ARG A 65 -3.82 7.24 0.26
CA ARG A 65 -4.00 5.78 0.41
C ARG A 65 -3.24 5.01 -0.66
N ALA A 66 -2.73 3.83 -0.32
CA ALA A 66 -1.92 2.99 -1.21
C ALA A 66 -2.49 1.57 -1.24
N MET A 67 -1.84 0.68 -1.99
CA MET A 67 -2.10 -0.75 -1.95
C MET A 67 -0.86 -1.49 -1.44
N VAL A 68 -1.07 -2.66 -0.84
CA VAL A 68 -0.04 -3.62 -0.48
C VAL A 68 -0.42 -5.00 -1.03
N LEU A 69 0.55 -5.73 -1.58
CA LEU A 69 0.37 -7.13 -1.93
C LEU A 69 0.63 -7.98 -0.69
N ASP A 70 -0.39 -8.69 -0.21
CA ASP A 70 -0.28 -9.55 0.98
C ASP A 70 0.31 -10.93 0.66
N HIS A 71 0.38 -11.81 1.67
CA HIS A 71 0.95 -13.16 1.58
C HIS A 71 0.14 -14.14 0.73
N VAL A 72 -1.14 -13.85 0.47
CA VAL A 72 -2.01 -14.65 -0.42
C VAL A 72 -2.14 -14.02 -1.81
N HIS A 73 -1.27 -13.07 -2.15
CA HIS A 73 -1.24 -12.36 -3.44
C HIS A 73 -2.50 -11.52 -3.72
N VAL A 74 -3.19 -11.08 -2.67
CA VAL A 74 -4.32 -10.14 -2.75
C VAL A 74 -3.83 -8.72 -2.51
N LEU A 75 -4.30 -7.79 -3.35
CA LEU A 75 -4.03 -6.37 -3.17
C LEU A 75 -4.98 -5.76 -2.14
N ARG A 76 -4.42 -5.27 -1.02
CA ARG A 76 -5.19 -4.63 0.06
C ARG A 76 -4.98 -3.12 0.08
N PRO A 77 -6.06 -2.31 0.23
CA PRO A 77 -5.91 -0.90 0.51
C PRO A 77 -5.30 -0.72 1.90
N VAL A 78 -4.35 0.20 2.03
CA VAL A 78 -3.69 0.53 3.30
C VAL A 78 -4.12 1.89 3.84
N ARG A 79 -3.94 2.10 5.14
CA ARG A 79 -4.19 3.40 5.78
C ARG A 79 -3.21 4.46 5.28
N VAL A 80 -3.62 5.71 5.39
CA VAL A 80 -2.73 6.85 5.10
C VAL A 80 -1.62 6.85 6.14
N GLY A 81 -0.36 6.89 5.69
CA GLY A 81 0.81 6.84 6.58
C GLY A 81 1.23 5.44 7.01
N GLU A 82 0.63 4.38 6.46
CA GLU A 82 1.01 3.00 6.77
C GLU A 82 2.28 2.57 6.03
N ALA A 83 3.29 2.12 6.77
CA ALA A 83 4.43 1.42 6.19
C ALA A 83 3.99 0.04 5.70
N ARG A 84 4.36 -0.26 4.46
CA ARG A 84 3.89 -1.44 3.72
C ARG A 84 5.00 -2.45 3.58
N PHE A 85 4.64 -3.73 3.68
CA PHE A 85 5.55 -4.86 3.52
C PHE A 85 4.95 -5.86 2.54
N PHE A 86 5.60 -6.07 1.40
CA PHE A 86 5.07 -6.98 0.37
C PHE A 86 5.26 -8.44 0.80
N GLY A 87 4.21 -9.24 0.58
CA GLY A 87 4.21 -10.68 0.85
C GLY A 87 4.14 -11.07 2.33
N ALA A 88 4.20 -10.10 3.25
CA ALA A 88 3.89 -10.34 4.65
C ALA A 88 2.38 -10.37 4.89
N ARG A 89 1.93 -11.13 5.89
CA ARG A 89 0.51 -11.21 6.28
C ARG A 89 0.11 -9.95 7.01
N ARG A 90 -0.65 -9.07 6.36
CA ARG A 90 -1.19 -7.83 6.94
C ARG A 90 -2.47 -8.11 7.71
N ILE A 91 -2.47 -7.80 9.00
CA ILE A 91 -3.67 -7.79 9.84
C ILE A 91 -4.04 -6.35 10.19
N GLU A 92 -5.31 -6.00 10.01
CA GLU A 92 -5.87 -4.72 10.42
C GLU A 92 -7.07 -4.96 11.32
N ASN A 93 -7.00 -4.43 12.54
CA ASN A 93 -8.14 -4.29 13.40
C ASN A 93 -8.91 -3.01 13.02
N LEU A 94 -10.15 -3.19 12.56
CA LEU A 94 -11.00 -2.11 12.03
C LEU A 94 -11.70 -1.29 13.12
N LEU A 95 -11.53 -1.69 14.38
CA LEU A 95 -12.03 -0.93 15.52
C LEU A 95 -11.27 0.40 15.67
N PHE A 96 -11.94 1.40 16.25
CA PHE A 96 -11.28 2.67 16.59
C PHE A 96 -10.56 2.61 17.94
N SER A 97 -10.97 1.70 18.83
CA SER A 97 -10.34 1.41 20.11
C SER A 97 -10.69 0.00 20.56
N THR A 98 -9.73 -0.67 21.18
CA THR A 98 -9.89 -2.03 21.71
C THR A 98 -9.94 -2.10 23.23
N ILE A 99 -9.76 -0.96 23.91
CA ILE A 99 -9.74 -0.86 25.38
C ILE A 99 -10.75 0.18 25.92
N ASP A 100 -11.18 1.13 25.09
CA ASP A 100 -12.17 2.14 25.47
C ASP A 100 -13.58 1.69 25.07
N TYR A 101 -14.22 0.95 25.97
CA TYR A 101 -15.59 0.48 25.79
C TYR A 101 -16.65 1.56 26.04
N ALA A 102 -16.28 2.72 26.59
CA ALA A 102 -17.25 3.80 26.83
C ALA A 102 -17.77 4.39 25.50
N ALA A 103 -16.95 4.32 24.45
CA ALA A 103 -17.29 4.75 23.10
C ALA A 103 -18.11 3.71 22.29
N TYR A 104 -18.45 2.56 22.87
CA TYR A 104 -19.27 1.54 22.22
C TYR A 104 -20.75 1.90 22.36
N ALA A 105 -21.55 1.49 21.38
CA ALA A 105 -23.00 1.63 21.44
C ALA A 105 -23.55 0.83 22.61
N GLY A 106 -24.51 1.43 23.32
CA GLY A 106 -25.15 0.84 24.49
C GLY A 106 -24.34 0.96 25.79
N SER A 107 -23.21 1.67 25.81
CA SER A 107 -22.39 1.86 27.03
C SER A 107 -23.17 2.42 28.23
N ALA A 108 -24.17 3.27 28.01
CA ALA A 108 -25.05 3.79 29.08
C ALA A 108 -25.89 2.71 29.79
N ASN A 109 -26.07 1.55 29.15
CA ASN A 109 -26.78 0.40 29.72
C ASN A 109 -25.88 -0.48 30.59
N PHE A 110 -24.61 -0.11 30.74
CA PHE A 110 -23.63 -0.86 31.50
C PHE A 110 -22.87 0.03 32.48
N THR A 111 -22.42 -0.58 33.55
CA THR A 111 -21.29 -0.08 34.34
C THR A 111 -20.02 -0.72 33.77
N ILE A 112 -19.03 0.11 33.43
CA ILE A 112 -17.77 -0.32 32.83
C ILE A 112 -16.64 -0.05 33.83
N ARG A 113 -15.92 -1.09 34.24
CA ARG A 113 -14.74 -0.96 35.11
C ARG A 113 -13.49 -1.44 34.36
N PRO A 114 -12.63 -0.53 33.86
CA PRO A 114 -11.40 -0.89 33.16
C PRO A 114 -10.26 -1.26 34.11
N GLY A 115 -9.13 -1.71 33.56
CA GLY A 115 -7.89 -1.94 34.30
C GLY A 115 -7.82 -3.31 34.98
N LEU A 116 -8.49 -4.32 34.41
CA LEU A 116 -8.49 -5.69 34.93
C LEU A 116 -7.48 -6.58 34.22
N ASP A 117 -7.09 -7.67 34.87
CA ASP A 117 -6.16 -8.66 34.31
C ASP A 117 -6.70 -9.28 33.03
N ASP A 118 -5.87 -9.28 31.99
CA ASP A 118 -6.24 -9.74 30.66
C ASP A 118 -5.61 -11.11 30.30
N PRO A 119 -6.07 -11.78 29.23
CA PRO A 119 -5.56 -13.10 28.82
C PRO A 119 -4.05 -13.14 28.49
N ARG A 120 -3.40 -11.98 28.28
CA ARG A 120 -1.98 -11.86 27.93
C ARG A 120 -1.12 -11.43 29.13
N GLY A 121 -1.70 -11.37 30.33
CA GLY A 121 -1.01 -10.99 31.56
C GLY A 121 -0.87 -9.49 31.77
N GLY A 122 -1.56 -8.66 30.97
CA GLY A 122 -1.63 -7.21 31.14
C GLY A 122 -2.86 -6.77 31.95
N SER A 123 -3.25 -5.50 31.78
CA SER A 123 -4.38 -4.86 32.47
C SER A 123 -5.43 -4.26 31.51
N ASP A 124 -5.49 -4.76 30.27
CA ASP A 124 -6.32 -4.16 29.20
C ASP A 124 -7.79 -4.64 29.24
N ALA A 125 -8.16 -5.52 30.17
CA ALA A 125 -9.52 -6.02 30.28
C ALA A 125 -10.45 -5.04 31.03
N SER A 126 -11.75 -5.17 30.78
CA SER A 126 -12.79 -4.43 31.51
C SER A 126 -13.89 -5.37 32.01
N GLU A 127 -14.42 -5.08 33.20
CA GLU A 127 -15.66 -5.69 33.67
C GLU A 127 -16.84 -4.87 33.14
N ILE A 128 -17.82 -5.58 32.61
CA ILE A 128 -19.05 -5.03 32.05
C ILE A 128 -20.22 -5.60 32.85
N THR A 129 -20.92 -4.74 33.60
CA THR A 129 -22.10 -5.11 34.39
C THR A 129 -23.35 -4.45 33.81
N SER A 130 -24.38 -5.23 33.50
CA SER A 130 -25.63 -4.71 32.92
C SER A 130 -26.47 -3.92 33.94
N ASN A 131 -27.00 -2.78 33.51
CA ASN A 131 -27.94 -1.96 34.30
C ASN A 131 -29.40 -2.29 33.97
N ILE A 132 -29.65 -2.90 32.81
CA ILE A 132 -30.98 -3.30 32.32
C ILE A 132 -30.95 -4.76 31.84
N SER A 133 -32.13 -5.38 31.68
CA SER A 133 -32.26 -6.67 31.01
C SER A 133 -32.00 -6.55 29.51
N ASP A 134 -31.45 -7.59 28.89
CA ASP A 134 -31.07 -7.64 27.48
C ASP A 134 -30.19 -6.45 27.02
N ALA A 135 -29.34 -5.94 27.93
CA ALA A 135 -28.39 -4.89 27.63
C ALA A 135 -27.38 -5.37 26.58
N ALA A 136 -27.13 -4.56 25.54
CA ALA A 136 -26.19 -4.87 24.46
C ALA A 136 -25.08 -3.81 24.38
N LEU A 137 -23.82 -4.25 24.45
CA LEU A 137 -22.63 -3.43 24.27
C LEU A 137 -21.98 -3.85 22.96
N TYR A 138 -21.92 -2.96 21.96
CA TYR A 138 -21.42 -3.32 20.64
C TYR A 138 -20.84 -2.13 19.90
N VAL A 139 -20.07 -2.40 18.87
CA VAL A 139 -19.56 -1.40 17.94
C VAL A 139 -19.81 -1.87 16.53
N LEU A 140 -20.17 -0.91 15.67
CA LEU A 140 -20.31 -1.10 14.24
C LEU A 140 -19.17 -0.35 13.56
N CYS A 141 -18.45 -1.01 12.67
CA CYS A 141 -17.47 -0.36 11.80
C CYS A 141 -17.98 -0.33 10.36
N PRO A 142 -17.77 0.79 9.62
CA PRO A 142 -18.08 0.83 8.20
C PRO A 142 -17.41 -0.33 7.45
N ALA A 143 -18.19 -1.04 6.64
CA ALA A 143 -17.74 -2.18 5.86
C ALA A 143 -18.05 -2.00 4.38
N ILE A 144 -17.35 -2.75 3.54
CA ILE A 144 -17.62 -2.80 2.11
C ILE A 144 -18.66 -3.88 1.85
N SER A 145 -19.73 -3.54 1.14
CA SER A 145 -20.79 -4.49 0.80
C SER A 145 -20.22 -5.68 0.01
N GLY A 146 -20.54 -6.90 0.45
CA GLY A 146 -20.09 -8.15 -0.17
C GLY A 146 -18.73 -8.66 0.33
N HIS A 147 -17.98 -7.85 1.08
CA HIS A 147 -16.76 -8.31 1.74
C HIS A 147 -17.08 -9.21 2.93
N ARG A 148 -16.17 -10.12 3.25
CA ARG A 148 -16.27 -11.06 4.37
C ARG A 148 -15.50 -10.54 5.57
N TYR A 149 -16.16 -10.44 6.71
CA TYR A 149 -15.57 -9.98 7.96
C TYR A 149 -15.65 -11.06 9.03
N VAL A 150 -14.60 -11.15 9.82
CA VAL A 150 -14.54 -12.00 11.02
C VAL A 150 -14.40 -11.11 12.24
N ASN A 151 -15.04 -11.52 13.34
CA ASN A 151 -14.93 -10.85 14.63
C ASN A 151 -14.36 -11.79 15.68
N ALA A 152 -13.66 -11.25 16.68
CA ALA A 152 -13.23 -12.02 17.83
C ALA A 152 -13.13 -11.19 19.11
N ILE A 153 -13.52 -11.78 20.24
CA ILE A 153 -13.45 -11.16 21.57
C ILE A 153 -13.12 -12.22 22.62
N SER A 154 -12.31 -11.86 23.60
CA SER A 154 -12.02 -12.70 24.76
C SER A 154 -13.00 -12.40 25.87
N LEU A 155 -13.57 -13.44 26.48
CA LEU A 155 -14.60 -13.35 27.51
C LEU A 155 -14.26 -14.29 28.68
N ARG A 156 -14.61 -13.88 29.89
CA ARG A 156 -14.75 -14.79 31.03
C ARG A 156 -15.88 -14.31 31.95
N SER A 157 -16.47 -15.25 32.66
CA SER A 157 -17.40 -14.98 33.75
C SER A 157 -16.66 -14.70 35.04
N ARG A 158 -17.05 -13.66 35.78
CA ARG A 158 -16.58 -13.44 37.16
C ARG A 158 -17.28 -14.34 38.18
N GLY A 159 -18.46 -14.86 37.83
CA GLY A 159 -19.28 -15.70 38.70
C GLY A 159 -19.04 -17.19 38.45
N GLY A 160 -20.11 -17.97 38.38
CA GLY A 160 -20.08 -19.33 37.84
C GLY A 160 -20.13 -19.33 36.31
N PRO A 161 -20.04 -20.51 35.66
CA PRO A 161 -20.33 -20.63 34.23
C PRO A 161 -21.67 -19.98 33.88
N THR A 162 -21.70 -19.20 32.81
CA THR A 162 -22.89 -18.45 32.38
C THR A 162 -22.99 -18.41 30.86
N VAL A 163 -24.07 -17.82 30.37
CA VAL A 163 -24.29 -17.58 28.95
C VAL A 163 -24.22 -16.09 28.64
N VAL A 164 -23.62 -15.78 27.50
CA VAL A 164 -23.58 -14.44 26.90
C VAL A 164 -24.01 -14.59 25.45
N ARG A 165 -24.62 -13.56 24.87
CA ARG A 165 -24.87 -13.57 23.42
C ARG A 165 -23.86 -12.68 22.72
N MET A 166 -23.21 -13.19 21.69
CA MET A 166 -22.26 -12.45 20.86
C MET A 166 -22.92 -12.05 19.54
N LEU A 167 -22.67 -10.82 19.09
CA LEU A 167 -23.18 -10.31 17.82
C LEU A 167 -22.42 -10.95 16.65
N GLU A 168 -23.16 -11.45 15.64
CA GLU A 168 -22.60 -11.93 14.38
C GLU A 168 -21.85 -10.79 13.65
N PRO A 169 -20.76 -11.08 12.90
CA PRO A 169 -19.94 -10.06 12.27
C PRO A 169 -20.69 -9.18 11.26
N ASP A 170 -21.83 -9.63 10.73
CA ASP A 170 -22.71 -8.87 9.83
C ASP A 170 -23.83 -8.10 10.54
N ALA A 171 -23.81 -8.08 11.88
CA ALA A 171 -24.81 -7.49 12.75
C ALA A 171 -26.23 -8.08 12.60
N SER A 172 -26.37 -9.26 11.98
CA SER A 172 -27.68 -9.84 11.67
C SER A 172 -28.38 -10.47 12.87
N ASP A 173 -27.62 -11.12 13.76
CA ASP A 173 -28.18 -11.90 14.86
C ASP A 173 -27.21 -12.00 16.06
N TRP A 174 -27.73 -12.48 17.19
CA TRP A 174 -27.03 -12.69 18.45
C TRP A 174 -26.93 -14.19 18.78
N ARG A 175 -25.73 -14.77 18.70
CA ARG A 175 -25.52 -16.19 19.01
C ARG A 175 -25.19 -16.39 20.49
N THR A 176 -25.82 -17.38 21.11
CA THR A 176 -25.54 -17.74 22.51
C THR A 176 -24.22 -18.51 22.63
N LEU A 177 -23.36 -18.06 23.55
CA LEU A 177 -22.08 -18.66 23.91
C LEU A 177 -22.09 -19.04 25.39
N SER A 178 -21.47 -20.17 25.71
CA SER A 178 -21.21 -20.59 27.09
C SER A 178 -19.81 -20.15 27.50
N ILE A 179 -19.70 -19.41 28.61
CA ILE A 179 -18.42 -18.91 29.12
C ILE A 179 -18.15 -19.43 30.54
N GLY A 180 -16.89 -19.73 30.81
CA GLY A 180 -16.40 -20.17 32.12
C GLY A 180 -15.66 -19.08 32.88
N ARG A 181 -14.97 -19.45 33.96
CA ARG A 181 -14.14 -18.52 34.76
C ARG A 181 -12.79 -18.20 34.12
N SER A 182 -12.32 -19.06 33.23
CA SER A 182 -11.08 -18.85 32.49
C SER A 182 -11.35 -18.00 31.26
N TRP A 183 -10.37 -17.19 30.88
CA TRP A 183 -10.38 -16.47 29.61
C TRP A 183 -10.51 -17.44 28.44
N GLN A 184 -11.47 -17.18 27.57
CA GLN A 184 -11.62 -17.88 26.31
C GLN A 184 -11.91 -16.87 25.20
N ARG A 185 -11.23 -17.00 24.07
CA ARG A 185 -11.46 -16.18 22.87
C ARG A 185 -12.54 -16.83 22.01
N PHE A 186 -13.49 -16.02 21.54
CA PHE A 186 -14.63 -16.46 20.74
C PHE A 186 -14.71 -15.70 19.42
N SER A 187 -15.24 -16.36 18.40
CA SER A 187 -15.54 -15.83 17.07
C SER A 187 -16.75 -16.53 16.47
N LEU A 188 -17.56 -15.80 15.70
CA LEU A 188 -18.70 -16.39 14.98
C LEU A 188 -18.41 -16.64 13.50
N GLY A 189 -17.13 -16.60 13.12
CA GLY A 189 -16.65 -16.94 11.78
C GLY A 189 -16.86 -15.83 10.75
N PRO A 190 -16.38 -16.02 9.52
CA PRO A 190 -16.45 -15.00 8.49
C PRO A 190 -17.87 -14.89 7.91
N ARG A 191 -18.45 -13.69 7.92
CA ARG A 191 -19.76 -13.39 7.31
C ARG A 191 -19.62 -12.35 6.19
N PRO A 192 -20.31 -12.52 5.05
CA PRO A 192 -20.45 -11.43 4.08
C PRO A 192 -21.30 -10.32 4.70
N VAL A 193 -20.85 -9.08 4.57
CA VAL A 193 -21.51 -7.92 5.19
C VAL A 193 -22.16 -7.03 4.14
N GLY A 194 -23.34 -6.49 4.45
CA GLY A 194 -24.03 -5.54 3.56
C GLY A 194 -23.61 -4.07 3.75
N LYS A 195 -23.36 -3.64 5.00
CA LYS A 195 -23.05 -2.23 5.31
C LYS A 195 -22.05 -2.03 6.45
N ASN A 196 -22.25 -2.69 7.57
CA ASN A 196 -21.41 -2.54 8.76
C ASN A 196 -20.98 -3.91 9.26
N ALA A 197 -19.70 -4.03 9.60
CA ALA A 197 -19.22 -5.18 10.36
C ALA A 197 -19.33 -4.88 11.85
N ALA A 198 -19.47 -5.92 12.67
CA ALA A 198 -19.84 -5.76 14.06
C ALA A 198 -19.13 -6.69 15.04
N ILE A 199 -19.01 -6.21 16.26
CA ILE A 199 -18.65 -7.02 17.42
C ILE A 199 -19.35 -6.48 18.65
N GLY A 200 -19.76 -7.37 19.54
CA GLY A 200 -20.38 -6.98 20.80
C GLY A 200 -20.92 -8.15 21.57
N ILE A 201 -21.38 -7.86 22.79
CA ILE A 201 -22.01 -8.80 23.70
C ILE A 201 -23.38 -8.28 24.15
N ARG A 202 -24.26 -9.21 24.52
CA ARG A 202 -25.54 -8.93 25.16
C ARG A 202 -25.69 -9.80 26.40
N LEU A 203 -26.06 -9.16 27.51
CA LEU A 203 -26.33 -9.78 28.79
C LEU A 203 -27.83 -9.80 29.07
N ALA A 204 -28.37 -10.94 29.50
CA ALA A 204 -29.81 -11.16 29.54
C ALA A 204 -30.48 -10.48 30.74
N ARG A 205 -29.82 -10.46 31.90
CA ARG A 205 -30.42 -9.99 33.17
C ARG A 205 -29.71 -8.75 33.65
N VAL A 206 -30.39 -7.99 34.50
CA VAL A 206 -29.81 -6.86 35.25
C VAL A 206 -28.74 -7.40 36.22
N ARG A 207 -27.60 -6.73 36.32
CA ARG A 207 -26.43 -7.10 37.14
C ARG A 207 -25.67 -8.37 36.70
N ASP A 208 -25.99 -8.92 35.54
CA ASP A 208 -25.08 -9.88 34.92
C ASP A 208 -23.74 -9.18 34.67
N SER A 209 -22.63 -9.86 34.98
CA SER A 209 -21.29 -9.29 34.87
C SER A 209 -20.34 -10.26 34.17
N VAL A 210 -19.59 -9.74 33.20
CA VAL A 210 -18.58 -10.48 32.43
C VAL A 210 -17.34 -9.60 32.26
N ASP A 211 -16.16 -10.21 32.25
CA ASP A 211 -14.94 -9.53 31.84
C ASP A 211 -14.76 -9.71 30.33
N ILE A 212 -14.39 -8.63 29.64
CA ILE A 212 -14.13 -8.61 28.21
C ILE A 212 -12.72 -8.09 27.93
N ALA A 213 -12.08 -8.62 26.89
CA ALA A 213 -10.78 -8.19 26.41
C ALA A 213 -10.63 -8.41 24.90
N PHE A 214 -9.75 -7.64 24.27
CA PHE A 214 -9.23 -7.88 22.92
C PHE A 214 -10.29 -8.04 21.81
N PRO A 215 -11.28 -7.14 21.70
CA PRO A 215 -12.19 -7.14 20.56
C PRO A 215 -11.41 -6.86 19.27
N GLN A 216 -11.79 -7.53 18.19
CA GLN A 216 -11.17 -7.37 16.88
C GLN A 216 -12.18 -7.63 15.77
N ILE A 217 -12.15 -6.80 14.73
CA ILE A 217 -12.87 -7.02 13.47
C ILE A 217 -11.86 -6.91 12.34
N GLU A 218 -11.88 -7.87 11.42
CA GLU A 218 -10.95 -7.97 10.30
C GLU A 218 -11.71 -8.21 8.99
N ASP A 219 -11.24 -7.61 7.90
CA ASP A 219 -11.68 -7.93 6.54
C ASP A 219 -10.82 -9.07 5.99
N VAL A 220 -11.38 -10.27 5.89
CA VAL A 220 -10.72 -11.49 5.42
C VAL A 220 -11.07 -11.82 3.97
N THR A 221 -11.61 -10.85 3.23
CA THR A 221 -11.95 -11.03 1.81
C THR A 221 -10.71 -11.42 1.02
N GLY A 222 -10.84 -12.48 0.20
CA GLY A 222 -9.78 -13.01 -0.64
C GLY A 222 -8.76 -13.91 0.06
N TYR A 223 -8.89 -14.17 1.36
CA TYR A 223 -8.10 -15.20 2.04
C TYR A 223 -8.59 -16.61 1.70
N ASP A 224 -7.67 -17.57 1.72
CA ASP A 224 -7.98 -19.00 1.67
C ASP A 224 -8.96 -19.35 2.81
N GLU A 225 -9.85 -20.31 2.59
CA GLU A 225 -10.94 -20.63 3.55
C GLU A 225 -10.41 -20.95 4.96
N ASP A 226 -9.28 -21.65 5.04
CA ASP A 226 -8.61 -22.00 6.31
C ASP A 226 -7.97 -20.80 7.02
N GLU A 227 -7.74 -19.68 6.31
CA GLU A 227 -7.22 -18.43 6.87
C GLU A 227 -8.31 -17.37 7.12
N GLN A 228 -9.58 -17.64 6.75
CA GLN A 228 -10.74 -16.79 7.06
C GLN A 228 -11.24 -16.97 8.50
N VAL A 229 -10.31 -17.00 9.45
CA VAL A 229 -10.52 -17.12 10.90
C VAL A 229 -9.86 -15.90 11.57
N PRO A 230 -10.27 -15.51 12.80
CA PRO A 230 -9.69 -14.34 13.43
C PRO A 230 -8.17 -14.52 13.59
N ALA A 231 -7.40 -13.50 13.23
CA ALA A 231 -5.95 -13.52 13.42
C ALA A 231 -5.58 -13.29 14.89
N GLU A 232 -4.28 -13.30 15.17
CA GLU A 232 -3.71 -12.84 16.43
C GLU A 232 -4.20 -11.42 16.73
N TYR A 233 -4.57 -11.16 17.99
CA TYR A 233 -5.08 -9.84 18.36
C TYR A 233 -4.03 -8.73 18.18
N VAL A 234 -4.43 -7.69 17.44
CA VAL A 234 -3.73 -6.44 17.14
C VAL A 234 -4.50 -5.29 17.80
N SER A 235 -3.86 -4.61 18.75
CA SER A 235 -4.50 -3.54 19.53
C SER A 235 -4.69 -2.24 18.75
N VAL A 236 -5.73 -1.48 19.13
CA VAL A 236 -6.02 -0.11 18.66
C VAL A 236 -6.26 0.78 19.87
N GLY A 237 -5.64 1.97 19.91
CA GLY A 237 -5.75 2.94 21.00
C GLY A 237 -4.89 2.62 22.22
N VAL A 238 -3.93 1.70 22.09
CA VAL A 238 -3.08 1.22 23.20
C VAL A 238 -1.63 1.66 23.05
N LEU A 239 -1.04 1.41 21.88
CA LEU A 239 0.38 1.69 21.62
C LEU A 239 0.59 3.11 21.09
N SER A 240 1.81 3.63 21.29
CA SER A 240 2.29 4.83 20.61
C SER A 240 3.07 4.47 19.33
N PRO A 241 3.27 5.41 18.37
CA PRO A 241 4.14 5.19 17.23
C PRO A 241 5.52 4.60 17.63
N PRO A 242 6.06 3.62 16.87
CA PRO A 242 5.58 3.14 15.56
C PRO A 242 4.45 2.10 15.63
N TYR A 243 3.72 2.02 16.75
CA TYR A 243 2.64 1.07 17.03
C TYR A 243 3.15 -0.36 16.95
N HIS A 244 2.54 -1.21 16.11
CA HIS A 244 3.03 -2.56 15.83
C HIS A 244 4.11 -2.60 14.73
N GLY A 245 4.72 -1.46 14.38
CA GLY A 245 5.78 -1.35 13.38
C GLY A 245 5.32 -0.83 12.01
N ALA A 246 4.01 -0.63 11.82
CA ALA A 246 3.42 -0.16 10.56
C ALA A 246 3.15 1.37 10.52
N PHE A 247 3.51 2.13 11.56
CA PHE A 247 3.24 3.58 11.71
C PHE A 247 1.79 4.04 11.73
N VAL A 248 0.86 3.10 11.64
CA VAL A 248 -0.56 3.34 11.87
C VAL A 248 -1.03 2.38 12.96
N ASP A 249 -1.90 2.89 13.81
CA ASP A 249 -2.47 2.10 14.88
C ASP A 249 -3.42 1.02 14.33
N GLY A 250 -3.51 -0.12 15.01
CA GLY A 250 -4.35 -1.23 14.62
C GLY A 250 -3.87 -2.08 13.45
N VAL A 251 -2.67 -1.86 12.92
CA VAL A 251 -2.12 -2.66 11.80
C VAL A 251 -0.82 -3.32 12.19
N LYS A 252 -0.70 -4.61 11.91
CA LYS A 252 0.53 -5.40 12.11
C LYS A 252 0.78 -6.32 10.92
N TYR A 253 2.05 -6.49 10.56
CA TYR A 253 2.47 -7.46 9.55
C TYR A 253 3.15 -8.65 10.22
N PHE A 254 2.87 -9.85 9.73
CA PHE A 254 3.41 -11.10 10.25
C PHE A 254 4.20 -11.85 9.17
N ARG A 255 5.22 -12.57 9.64
CA ARG A 255 6.05 -13.49 8.83
C ARG A 255 5.52 -14.93 8.82
N THR A 256 4.34 -15.14 9.38
CA THR A 256 3.67 -16.44 9.49
C THR A 256 2.27 -16.34 8.92
N ARG A 257 1.74 -17.44 8.41
CA ARG A 257 0.31 -17.61 8.10
C ARG A 257 -0.53 -17.54 9.36
N ASN A 258 -1.85 -17.53 9.23
CA ASN A 258 -2.74 -17.64 10.38
C ASN A 258 -2.80 -19.09 10.87
N GLY A 259 -2.38 -19.36 12.11
CA GLY A 259 -2.44 -20.70 12.70
C GLY A 259 -3.73 -21.00 13.48
N ASN A 260 -4.56 -19.98 13.71
CA ASN A 260 -5.74 -20.11 14.55
C ASN A 260 -6.79 -21.03 13.91
N ARG A 261 -7.63 -21.64 14.75
CA ARG A 261 -8.82 -22.39 14.31
C ARG A 261 -10.03 -21.99 15.14
N VAL A 262 -11.22 -22.12 14.58
CA VAL A 262 -12.49 -21.86 15.29
C VAL A 262 -13.30 -23.15 15.35
N ASP A 263 -13.76 -23.53 16.55
CA ASP A 263 -14.77 -24.57 16.69
C ASP A 263 -16.12 -24.00 16.23
N PRO A 264 -16.70 -24.50 15.11
CA PRO A 264 -17.93 -23.94 14.56
C PRO A 264 -19.14 -24.12 15.49
N LYS A 265 -19.12 -25.09 16.42
CA LYS A 265 -20.23 -25.37 17.35
C LYS A 265 -20.22 -24.41 18.53
N THR A 266 -19.06 -24.14 19.08
CA THR A 266 -18.90 -23.35 20.31
C THR A 266 -18.47 -21.91 20.04
N GLY A 267 -17.94 -21.62 18.85
CA GLY A 267 -17.32 -20.35 18.51
C GLY A 267 -15.95 -20.15 19.17
N VAL A 268 -15.41 -21.16 19.85
CA VAL A 268 -14.12 -21.06 20.55
C VAL A 268 -12.98 -20.95 19.55
N VAL A 269 -12.11 -19.95 19.74
CA VAL A 269 -10.86 -19.80 18.99
C VAL A 269 -9.77 -20.57 19.70
N HIS A 270 -9.13 -21.48 18.97
CA HIS A 270 -7.91 -22.16 19.35
C HIS A 270 -6.73 -21.42 18.71
N GLU A 271 -5.94 -20.74 19.53
CA GLU A 271 -4.78 -19.99 19.06
C GLU A 271 -3.58 -20.92 18.85
N ALA A 272 -2.89 -20.75 17.73
CA ALA A 272 -1.67 -21.50 17.41
C ALA A 272 -0.76 -20.67 16.50
N ASP A 273 0.55 -20.96 16.56
CA ASP A 273 1.51 -20.39 15.62
C ASP A 273 1.23 -20.91 14.21
N GLY A 274 1.14 -19.99 13.25
CA GLY A 274 1.03 -20.36 11.84
C GLY A 274 2.39 -20.71 11.22
N GLU A 275 2.33 -21.39 10.08
CA GLU A 275 3.51 -21.73 9.30
C GLU A 275 4.28 -20.48 8.84
N ALA A 276 5.61 -20.55 8.80
CA ALA A 276 6.43 -19.46 8.32
C ALA A 276 6.17 -19.19 6.83
N ILE A 277 6.02 -17.92 6.48
CA ILE A 277 5.99 -17.47 5.09
C ILE A 277 7.42 -17.60 4.54
N PRO A 278 7.63 -18.24 3.37
CA PRO A 278 8.96 -18.42 2.81
C PRO A 278 9.68 -17.07 2.62
N PRO A 279 10.98 -16.94 2.94
CA PRO A 279 11.72 -15.69 2.74
C PRO A 279 11.66 -15.15 1.30
N ALA A 280 11.58 -16.03 0.31
CA ALA A 280 11.43 -15.64 -1.10
C ALA A 280 10.10 -14.96 -1.42
N ALA A 281 9.07 -15.16 -0.58
CA ALA A 281 7.78 -14.47 -0.69
C ALA A 281 7.77 -13.14 0.07
N LEU A 282 8.69 -12.91 1.02
CA LEU A 282 8.80 -11.65 1.77
C LEU A 282 9.54 -10.61 0.91
N GLY A 283 8.80 -9.68 0.32
CA GLY A 283 9.32 -8.61 -0.53
C GLY A 283 9.91 -7.42 0.25
N GLY A 284 9.80 -7.42 1.58
CA GLY A 284 10.32 -6.35 2.43
C GLY A 284 9.50 -5.06 2.36
N ILE A 285 10.04 -4.00 2.96
CA ILE A 285 9.40 -2.69 3.04
C ILE A 285 9.32 -2.01 1.68
N VAL A 286 8.16 -1.42 1.41
CA VAL A 286 7.88 -0.69 0.18
C VAL A 286 8.25 0.79 0.34
N LEU A 287 9.43 1.15 -0.14
CA LEU A 287 9.90 2.53 -0.22
C LEU A 287 9.62 3.12 -1.60
N GLU A 288 8.43 3.67 -1.78
CA GLU A 288 8.07 4.40 -2.99
C GLU A 288 8.34 5.90 -2.82
N GLY A 289 9.19 6.48 -3.67
CA GLY A 289 9.36 7.93 -3.74
C GLY A 289 8.06 8.64 -4.16
N ALA A 290 7.86 9.88 -3.72
CA ALA A 290 6.75 10.70 -4.21
C ALA A 290 6.95 11.00 -5.70
N ARG A 291 6.15 10.39 -6.56
CA ARG A 291 6.20 10.60 -8.02
C ARG A 291 5.02 11.46 -8.47
N ARG A 292 5.32 12.56 -9.16
CA ARG A 292 4.33 13.43 -9.82
C ARG A 292 4.76 13.62 -11.26
N ASN A 293 3.88 13.32 -12.20
CA ASN A 293 4.07 13.72 -13.59
C ASN A 293 3.94 15.25 -13.69
N LEU A 294 4.98 15.89 -14.21
CA LEU A 294 5.15 17.33 -14.40
C LEU A 294 4.86 17.74 -15.84
N CYS A 295 4.60 16.81 -16.75
CA CYS A 295 4.04 17.14 -18.06
C CYS A 295 2.69 17.84 -17.87
N ARG A 296 2.45 18.94 -18.60
CA ARG A 296 1.15 19.63 -18.58
C ARG A 296 0.04 18.78 -19.23
N ASN A 297 0.44 17.86 -20.10
CA ASN A 297 -0.38 16.80 -20.67
C ASN A 297 -0.01 15.45 -20.07
N TYR A 298 -0.42 15.20 -18.82
CA TYR A 298 -0.27 13.85 -18.27
C TYR A 298 -1.13 12.87 -19.10
N ASN A 299 -0.56 11.69 -19.40
CA ASN A 299 -1.19 10.60 -20.14
C ASN A 299 -1.68 10.94 -21.55
N LEU A 300 -1.43 12.17 -22.04
CA LEU A 300 -1.90 12.72 -23.31
C LEU A 300 -3.24 12.10 -23.72
N ASN A 301 -4.36 12.64 -23.19
CA ASN A 301 -5.67 12.39 -23.80
C ASN A 301 -5.50 12.61 -25.30
N PRO A 302 -5.54 11.57 -26.15
CA PRO A 302 -5.00 11.65 -27.50
C PRO A 302 -5.83 12.55 -28.41
N VAL A 303 -6.83 13.27 -27.88
CA VAL A 303 -7.57 14.32 -28.57
C VAL A 303 -7.08 15.75 -28.25
N ASP A 304 -6.16 15.95 -27.29
CA ASP A 304 -5.65 17.27 -26.91
C ASP A 304 -4.18 17.50 -27.35
N LEU A 305 -3.99 18.45 -28.27
CA LEU A 305 -2.70 18.84 -28.83
C LEU A 305 -2.08 20.07 -28.15
N ARG A 306 -2.77 20.74 -27.21
CA ARG A 306 -2.39 22.09 -26.70
C ARG A 306 -1.04 22.15 -25.99
N ALA A 307 -0.55 21.03 -25.47
CA ALA A 307 0.73 20.95 -24.76
C ALA A 307 1.89 20.46 -25.64
N LEU A 308 1.63 20.16 -26.92
CA LEU A 308 2.62 19.76 -27.90
C LEU A 308 2.95 20.96 -28.80
N THR A 309 4.23 21.23 -28.97
CA THR A 309 4.71 22.23 -29.92
C THR A 309 5.67 21.57 -30.89
N THR A 310 5.63 21.96 -32.16
CA THR A 310 6.49 21.40 -33.18
C THR A 310 7.31 22.48 -33.85
N THR A 311 8.57 22.15 -34.16
CA THR A 311 9.35 22.91 -35.13
C THR A 311 9.27 22.11 -36.42
N GLY A 312 8.73 22.71 -37.50
CA GLY A 312 8.71 22.18 -38.87
C GLY A 312 8.32 20.70 -39.04
N GLY A 313 7.16 20.37 -39.59
CA GLY A 313 6.72 18.99 -39.79
C GLY A 313 5.25 18.84 -39.45
N LYS A 314 4.67 17.66 -39.73
CA LYS A 314 3.23 17.44 -39.57
C LYS A 314 2.95 16.57 -38.34
N LEU A 315 2.18 17.11 -37.39
CA LEU A 315 1.67 16.37 -36.22
C LEU A 315 0.20 16.04 -36.45
N ASP A 316 -0.14 14.76 -36.45
CA ASP A 316 -1.51 14.26 -36.58
C ASP A 316 -1.84 13.25 -35.48
N LEU A 317 -3.13 13.08 -35.21
CA LEU A 317 -3.66 11.96 -34.44
C LEU A 317 -4.00 10.81 -35.37
N VAL A 318 -3.51 9.62 -35.06
CA VAL A 318 -3.70 8.43 -35.90
C VAL A 318 -4.17 7.27 -35.03
N ASP A 319 -5.07 6.47 -35.58
CA ASP A 319 -5.49 5.20 -34.97
C ASP A 319 -4.44 4.13 -35.25
N ASP A 320 -3.94 3.50 -34.19
CA ASP A 320 -2.91 2.46 -34.24
C ASP A 320 -3.30 1.27 -33.35
N ARG A 321 -4.62 1.11 -33.08
CA ARG A 321 -5.16 0.06 -32.18
C ARG A 321 -4.69 -1.34 -32.53
N GLU A 322 -4.58 -1.64 -33.83
CA GLU A 322 -4.19 -2.97 -34.34
C GLU A 322 -2.72 -3.28 -34.08
N ALA A 323 -1.86 -2.27 -33.94
CA ALA A 323 -0.46 -2.46 -33.57
C ALA A 323 -0.25 -2.36 -32.06
N LEU A 324 -1.03 -1.52 -31.36
CA LEU A 324 -0.91 -1.32 -29.92
C LEU A 324 -1.36 -2.52 -29.08
N PHE A 325 -2.46 -3.18 -29.47
CA PHE A 325 -3.04 -4.26 -28.69
C PHE A 325 -2.30 -5.60 -28.79
N PRO A 326 -1.63 -5.95 -29.91
CA PRO A 326 -0.81 -7.17 -30.00
C PRO A 326 0.65 -6.98 -29.54
N ALA A 327 1.21 -5.77 -29.60
CA ALA A 327 2.65 -5.54 -29.43
C ALA A 327 3.17 -5.60 -27.97
N ALA A 328 2.28 -5.79 -26.99
CA ALA A 328 2.64 -6.06 -25.61
C ALA A 328 1.39 -6.50 -24.85
N ASP A 329 1.57 -7.05 -23.65
CA ASP A 329 0.57 -7.18 -22.56
C ASP A 329 -0.06 -5.82 -22.15
N LEU A 330 -0.53 -5.05 -23.13
CA LEU A 330 -1.22 -3.76 -23.06
C LEU A 330 -2.70 -3.92 -23.40
N ASN A 331 -3.18 -5.16 -23.50
CA ASN A 331 -4.59 -5.47 -23.55
C ASN A 331 -5.26 -4.84 -22.31
N PRO A 332 -6.25 -3.95 -22.46
CA PRO A 332 -6.91 -3.28 -21.32
C PRO A 332 -7.50 -4.24 -20.28
N TYR A 333 -7.67 -5.53 -20.63
CA TYR A 333 -8.18 -6.60 -19.77
C TYR A 333 -7.11 -7.48 -19.11
N VAL A 334 -5.84 -7.42 -19.55
CA VAL A 334 -4.71 -8.19 -18.99
C VAL A 334 -3.46 -7.31 -19.06
N ILE A 335 -3.20 -6.48 -18.05
CA ILE A 335 -1.98 -5.65 -17.99
C ILE A 335 -1.19 -5.99 -16.73
N THR A 336 -0.17 -6.82 -16.92
CA THR A 336 1.04 -6.89 -16.10
C THR A 336 2.18 -6.68 -17.09
N PRO A 337 3.06 -5.66 -16.99
CA PRO A 337 3.41 -4.87 -15.80
C PRO A 337 3.16 -3.34 -15.88
N TYR A 338 2.43 -2.78 -16.86
CA TYR A 338 2.33 -1.31 -17.07
C TYR A 338 0.90 -0.72 -16.93
N PRO A 339 0.29 -0.74 -15.73
CA PRO A 339 -1.08 -0.25 -15.50
C PRO A 339 -1.29 1.24 -15.84
N GLU A 340 -0.23 2.04 -15.96
CA GLU A 340 -0.25 3.46 -16.34
C GLU A 340 -0.79 3.73 -17.76
N LEU A 341 -0.76 2.73 -18.66
CA LEU A 341 -1.23 2.87 -20.04
C LEU A 341 -2.75 2.62 -20.21
N ARG A 342 -3.48 2.34 -19.11
CA ARG A 342 -4.96 2.17 -19.12
C ARG A 342 -5.72 3.36 -19.73
N ALA A 343 -5.15 4.55 -19.72
CA ALA A 343 -5.76 5.76 -20.29
C ALA A 343 -5.68 5.84 -21.83
N VAL A 344 -4.85 5.00 -22.47
CA VAL A 344 -4.64 4.99 -23.95
C VAL A 344 -5.53 3.95 -24.64
N ALA A 345 -6.57 3.45 -23.97
CA ALA A 345 -7.48 2.42 -24.48
C ALA A 345 -8.22 2.77 -25.78
N SER A 346 -8.13 4.02 -26.25
CA SER A 346 -8.67 4.45 -27.55
C SER A 346 -7.87 3.96 -28.76
N GLY A 347 -6.61 3.50 -28.57
CA GLY A 347 -5.73 3.11 -29.67
C GLY A 347 -5.14 4.28 -30.47
N MET A 348 -5.45 5.52 -30.08
CA MET A 348 -4.98 6.72 -30.76
C MET A 348 -3.58 7.13 -30.30
N VAL A 349 -2.74 7.55 -31.25
CA VAL A 349 -1.33 7.94 -31.03
C VAL A 349 -1.00 9.24 -31.73
N PHE A 350 0.05 9.91 -31.26
CA PHE A 350 0.60 11.08 -31.97
C PHE A 350 1.57 10.59 -33.03
N ARG A 351 1.30 10.96 -34.29
CA ARG A 351 2.22 10.74 -35.40
C ARG A 351 2.86 12.07 -35.77
N PHE A 352 4.19 12.13 -35.70
CA PHE A 352 4.96 13.23 -36.24
C PHE A 352 5.75 12.79 -37.47
N VAL A 353 5.46 13.42 -38.60
CA VAL A 353 6.13 13.18 -39.89
C VAL A 353 7.07 14.34 -40.17
N ASN A 354 8.38 14.07 -40.22
CA ASN A 354 9.36 15.06 -40.65
C ASN A 354 9.56 15.00 -42.18
N ASN A 355 8.80 15.82 -42.88
CA ASN A 355 8.88 16.01 -44.33
C ASN A 355 9.88 17.10 -44.77
N THR A 356 10.68 17.63 -43.85
CA THR A 356 11.60 18.75 -44.12
C THR A 356 13.00 18.25 -44.50
N ARG A 357 13.92 19.17 -44.84
CA ARG A 357 15.32 18.84 -45.15
C ARG A 357 16.26 18.82 -43.94
N ALA A 358 15.75 19.05 -42.73
CA ALA A 358 16.53 19.13 -41.49
C ALA A 358 15.90 18.26 -40.39
N GLU A 359 16.63 18.04 -39.29
CA GLU A 359 16.03 17.47 -38.06
C GLU A 359 14.96 18.42 -37.53
N GLN A 360 13.86 17.85 -37.04
CA GLN A 360 12.73 18.58 -36.52
C GLN A 360 12.37 18.07 -35.13
N ARG A 361 11.63 18.87 -34.37
CA ARG A 361 11.37 18.57 -32.95
C ARG A 361 9.91 18.67 -32.59
N VAL A 362 9.47 17.74 -31.75
CA VAL A 362 8.22 17.83 -31.00
C VAL A 362 8.59 18.04 -29.54
N SER A 363 8.11 19.11 -28.94
CA SER A 363 8.33 19.42 -27.53
C SER A 363 7.05 19.21 -26.74
N ILE A 364 7.15 18.43 -25.67
CA ILE A 364 6.07 18.12 -24.73
C ILE A 364 6.24 18.98 -23.49
N ALA A 365 5.37 19.97 -23.31
CA ALA A 365 5.51 20.97 -22.25
C ALA A 365 5.58 20.35 -20.85
N GLY A 366 6.69 20.60 -20.14
CA GLY A 366 6.90 20.23 -18.73
C GLY A 366 6.72 21.41 -17.76
N ALA A 367 6.76 21.11 -16.47
CA ALA A 367 6.69 22.13 -15.41
C ALA A 367 8.02 22.89 -15.27
N THR A 368 7.93 24.15 -14.86
CA THR A 368 9.07 25.07 -14.65
C THR A 368 9.76 24.82 -13.30
N LYS A 369 10.28 23.62 -13.06
CA LYS A 369 11.02 23.30 -11.82
C LYS A 369 12.49 23.01 -12.13
N THR A 370 13.38 23.54 -11.29
CA THR A 370 14.82 23.25 -11.33
C THR A 370 15.15 22.00 -10.52
N GLY A 371 16.13 21.21 -10.95
CA GLY A 371 16.65 20.05 -10.22
C GLY A 371 16.71 18.79 -11.07
N ALA A 372 17.12 17.66 -10.48
CA ALA A 372 17.17 16.38 -11.19
C ALA A 372 15.76 15.94 -11.61
N HIS A 373 15.58 15.62 -12.90
CA HIS A 373 14.35 15.09 -13.47
C HIS A 373 14.63 13.83 -14.27
N SER A 374 13.62 12.97 -14.34
CA SER A 374 13.61 11.82 -15.24
C SER A 374 12.43 11.96 -16.18
N ALA A 375 12.61 11.62 -17.45
CA ALA A 375 11.55 11.60 -18.44
C ALA A 375 11.48 10.26 -19.12
N PHE A 376 10.28 9.80 -19.46
CA PHE A 376 10.10 8.68 -20.37
C PHE A 376 8.97 8.91 -21.36
N ILE A 377 9.06 8.19 -22.46
CA ILE A 377 8.04 8.12 -23.50
C ILE A 377 7.92 6.70 -24.04
N TYR A 378 6.73 6.31 -24.48
CA TYR A 378 6.57 5.12 -25.33
C TYR A 378 6.55 5.56 -26.79
N ALA A 379 7.47 5.05 -27.60
CA ALA A 379 7.58 5.47 -28.99
C ALA A 379 7.97 4.33 -29.93
N ARG A 380 7.81 4.59 -31.22
CA ARG A 380 8.41 3.83 -32.33
C ARG A 380 8.79 4.80 -33.44
N SER A 381 9.83 4.50 -34.19
CA SER A 381 10.29 5.36 -35.28
C SER A 381 10.62 4.54 -36.53
N THR A 382 10.51 5.19 -37.68
CA THR A 382 11.01 4.68 -38.95
C THR A 382 12.52 4.93 -39.15
N ASP A 383 13.17 5.69 -38.27
CA ASP A 383 14.62 5.98 -38.36
C ASP A 383 15.29 5.78 -36.98
N PRO A 384 16.35 4.95 -36.88
CA PRO A 384 17.02 4.65 -35.62
C PRO A 384 17.76 5.85 -35.00
N ARG A 385 17.93 6.95 -35.74
CA ARG A 385 18.54 8.19 -35.25
C ARG A 385 17.55 9.10 -34.54
N ALA A 386 16.26 8.76 -34.49
CA ALA A 386 15.31 9.48 -33.66
C ALA A 386 15.71 9.38 -32.19
N THR A 387 15.53 10.46 -31.42
CA THR A 387 15.92 10.49 -30.01
C THR A 387 14.84 11.12 -29.15
N VAL A 388 14.71 10.64 -27.91
CA VAL A 388 14.02 11.38 -26.85
C VAL A 388 15.07 12.12 -26.04
N ARG A 389 14.77 13.36 -25.65
CA ARG A 389 15.71 14.26 -24.99
C ARG A 389 15.08 14.90 -23.78
N LEU A 390 15.93 15.17 -22.81
CA LEU A 390 15.65 16.00 -21.65
C LEU A 390 16.86 16.91 -21.45
N GLY A 391 16.75 18.18 -21.83
CA GLY A 391 17.89 19.09 -21.88
C GLY A 391 19.00 18.60 -22.84
N SER A 392 20.23 18.50 -22.33
CA SER A 392 21.38 17.98 -23.10
C SER A 392 21.44 16.46 -23.18
N ALA A 393 20.74 15.75 -22.30
CA ALA A 393 20.70 14.30 -22.28
C ALA A 393 19.75 13.78 -23.37
N ARG A 394 20.15 12.67 -24.00
CA ARG A 394 19.39 12.04 -25.08
C ARG A 394 19.47 10.52 -24.97
N ALA A 395 18.34 9.86 -25.23
CA ALA A 395 18.28 8.42 -25.45
C ALA A 395 17.83 8.18 -26.90
N ALA A 396 18.59 7.36 -27.61
CA ALA A 396 18.22 7.00 -28.97
C ALA A 396 17.00 6.09 -28.94
N ILE A 397 16.06 6.33 -29.86
CA ILE A 397 14.89 5.48 -30.11
C ILE A 397 15.39 4.30 -30.97
N THR A 398 16.33 3.53 -30.41
CA THR A 398 17.01 2.43 -31.09
C THR A 398 16.40 1.08 -30.74
N THR A 399 16.43 0.17 -31.71
CA THR A 399 16.25 -1.26 -31.53
C THR A 399 17.63 -1.90 -31.32
N SER A 400 17.97 -2.32 -30.10
CA SER A 400 19.16 -3.17 -29.93
C SER A 400 18.86 -4.58 -30.45
N GLY A 401 19.70 -5.06 -31.38
CA GLY A 401 19.80 -6.47 -31.78
C GLY A 401 18.98 -6.84 -33.01
N THR A 402 19.66 -7.03 -34.13
CA THR A 402 19.27 -7.85 -35.31
C THR A 402 17.83 -7.68 -35.83
N TYR A 403 17.70 -6.89 -36.91
CA TYR A 403 16.57 -6.79 -37.84
C TYR A 403 15.20 -7.28 -37.34
N ASP A 404 14.33 -6.31 -37.01
CA ASP A 404 13.07 -6.27 -37.75
C ASP A 404 12.67 -4.81 -38.03
N ASN A 405 12.75 -4.45 -39.32
CA ASN A 405 12.44 -3.14 -39.88
C ASN A 405 10.94 -3.05 -40.12
N ASP A 406 10.15 -3.04 -39.06
CA ASP A 406 8.70 -2.96 -39.25
C ASP A 406 8.06 -1.70 -38.68
N GLY A 407 8.73 -0.95 -37.79
CA GLY A 407 8.14 0.28 -37.24
C GLY A 407 6.78 0.06 -36.57
N LYS A 408 6.51 -1.16 -36.08
CA LYS A 408 5.20 -1.61 -35.56
C LYS A 408 5.11 -1.66 -34.02
N VAL A 409 6.22 -1.85 -33.30
CA VAL A 409 6.21 -2.11 -31.84
C VAL A 409 6.63 -0.89 -31.02
N TYR A 410 5.81 -0.49 -30.04
CA TYR A 410 6.13 0.57 -29.09
C TYR A 410 7.09 0.07 -28.00
N ARG A 411 8.06 0.92 -27.62
CA ARG A 411 8.95 0.66 -26.49
C ARG A 411 9.07 1.88 -25.59
N LYS A 412 9.36 1.64 -24.31
CA LYS A 412 9.66 2.69 -23.34
C LYS A 412 11.10 3.18 -23.54
N PHE A 413 11.26 4.48 -23.72
CA PHE A 413 12.55 5.16 -23.77
C PHE A 413 12.62 6.15 -22.62
N ALA A 414 13.67 6.08 -21.82
CA ALA A 414 13.84 6.89 -20.62
C ALA A 414 15.16 7.66 -20.65
N VAL A 415 15.13 8.84 -20.05
CA VAL A 415 16.30 9.67 -19.74
C VAL A 415 16.19 10.03 -18.27
N GLU A 416 17.13 9.59 -17.45
CA GLU A 416 17.00 9.64 -15.99
C GLU A 416 18.03 10.56 -15.34
N GLY A 417 17.64 11.20 -14.22
CA GLY A 417 18.57 11.92 -13.34
C GLY A 417 19.21 13.16 -13.94
N VAL A 418 18.55 13.83 -14.88
CA VAL A 418 19.08 15.02 -15.56
C VAL A 418 18.80 16.27 -14.74
N ASP A 419 19.83 17.00 -14.35
CA ASP A 419 19.64 18.32 -13.74
C ASP A 419 19.09 19.32 -14.77
N THR A 420 17.88 19.80 -14.53
CA THR A 420 17.18 20.72 -15.42
C THR A 420 17.10 22.13 -14.84
N THR A 421 17.07 23.11 -15.74
CA THR A 421 16.73 24.50 -15.45
C THR A 421 15.23 24.75 -15.67
N ALA A 422 14.72 25.94 -15.30
CA ALA A 422 13.31 26.26 -15.45
C ALA A 422 12.84 26.16 -16.92
N GLY A 423 11.68 25.53 -17.14
CA GLY A 423 11.01 25.49 -18.45
C GLY A 423 11.30 24.26 -19.31
N MET A 424 11.87 23.19 -18.75
CA MET A 424 12.20 21.99 -19.53
C MET A 424 10.97 21.22 -20.01
N CYS A 425 11.10 20.68 -21.22
CA CYS A 425 10.14 19.83 -21.89
C CYS A 425 10.83 18.51 -22.28
N ILE A 426 10.03 17.48 -22.54
CA ILE A 426 10.53 16.29 -23.23
C ILE A 426 10.58 16.67 -24.71
N GLU A 427 11.75 16.56 -25.35
CA GLU A 427 11.85 16.77 -26.79
C GLU A 427 12.00 15.43 -27.51
N LEU A 428 11.25 15.25 -28.60
CA LEU A 428 11.49 14.20 -29.57
C LEU A 428 12.18 14.83 -30.78
N ALA A 429 13.43 14.45 -31.01
CA ALA A 429 14.15 14.83 -32.21
C ALA A 429 13.90 13.79 -33.30
N VAL A 430 13.35 14.25 -34.42
CA VAL A 430 12.91 13.43 -35.54
C VAL A 430 13.79 13.73 -36.76
N PRO A 431 14.62 12.77 -37.23
CA PRO A 431 15.51 12.96 -38.37
C PRO A 431 14.76 13.32 -39.64
N ARG A 432 15.47 13.92 -40.60
CA ARG A 432 14.94 14.20 -41.94
C ARG A 432 14.32 12.93 -42.55
N GLY A 433 13.07 13.04 -43.01
CA GLY A 433 12.35 11.95 -43.66
C GLY A 433 11.80 10.88 -42.71
N ALA A 434 12.05 10.99 -41.40
CA ALA A 434 11.57 10.04 -40.42
C ALA A 434 10.13 10.32 -39.98
N THR A 435 9.43 9.26 -39.59
CA THR A 435 8.17 9.33 -38.86
C THR A 435 8.38 8.76 -37.46
N VAL A 436 7.88 9.45 -36.44
CA VAL A 436 7.86 8.97 -35.06
C VAL A 436 6.41 8.91 -34.61
N TYR A 437 6.04 7.75 -34.06
CA TYR A 437 4.79 7.58 -33.33
C TYR A 437 5.11 7.51 -31.86
N PHE A 438 4.31 8.18 -31.03
CA PHE A 438 4.53 8.16 -29.59
C PHE A 438 3.22 8.27 -28.80
N ILE A 439 3.24 7.66 -27.61
CA ILE A 439 2.20 7.69 -26.59
C ILE A 439 2.83 7.70 -25.20
N GLY A 440 2.04 8.06 -24.19
CA GLY A 440 2.44 7.91 -22.78
C GLY A 440 3.75 8.63 -22.43
N ASN A 441 3.64 9.89 -22.02
CA ASN A 441 4.77 10.71 -21.63
C ASN A 441 4.73 11.00 -20.13
N GLN A 442 5.89 10.93 -19.49
CA GLN A 442 6.01 11.26 -18.09
C GLN A 442 7.31 12.00 -17.84
N LEU A 443 7.19 13.12 -17.16
CA LEU A 443 8.31 13.90 -16.66
C LEU A 443 8.17 13.92 -15.14
N GLU A 444 9.12 13.34 -14.43
CA GLU A 444 9.12 13.32 -12.96
C GLU A 444 10.24 14.21 -12.46
N ALA A 445 9.98 14.95 -11.38
CA ALA A 445 11.09 15.37 -10.54
C ALA A 445 11.69 14.10 -9.94
N GLY A 446 13.02 13.97 -10.02
CA GLY A 446 13.75 12.92 -9.32
C GLY A 446 13.47 12.99 -7.81
N PRO A 447 13.84 11.94 -7.04
CA PRO A 447 13.53 11.90 -5.61
C PRO A 447 14.00 13.21 -4.94
N PHE A 448 13.13 13.82 -4.15
CA PHE A 448 13.48 15.02 -3.37
C PHE A 448 14.50 14.68 -2.29
#